data_AF-A0A9W7KNF8-F1
#
_entry.id   AF-A0A9W7KNF8-F1
#
_cell.length_a   1.000
_cell.length_b   1.000
_cell.length_c   1.000
_cell.angle_alpha   90.00
_cell.angle_beta   90.00
_cell.angle_gamma   90.00
#
_symmetry.space_group_name_H-M   'P 1'
#
loop_
_entity.id
_entity.type
_entity.pdbx_description
1 polymer ?
#
loop_
_entity_poly.entity_id
_entity_poly.type
_entity_poly.pdbx_seq_one_letter_code
_entity_poly.pdbx_strand_id
1 'polypeptide(L)'
;MKIRAALPHRPQTLRKDEASMATLADRIKPLKGRRIYLFGAGDCGVHARHMLEKRFGVTVCGFIDSFRSGTLDGLPIVRADTFHAEHAQNSAVLITSQYWREIRDGLRARGHDRYDLLVHAPVSWRNLNHFQSKLVSVDAAAANGVPPGRLSPAASPQADGAPHVQNTDVQDTGSLTADAPEQSLLTVPFNSDCSVDLPLTERCNLRCGYCPHHDTSRKDWSETAPWLVDRVHAFLTPHPGVRIELGGGAGETTVLKDWQRQAERFMAIGSRLRMTTNLARELRWDEAETLSRFFHISVSFDSVDSRILKSVRVGANPAKIVFNIAQIRAAAMAVGREPPSFNIQAVVTDKSVALVDQVAAMAAALGIKYVRYIALNGGTYDAALSGIAGLARDQARKAVAAFERAFEIGIDADITIEVDDEVSDCLAACLSRPATLEDAAAPAVPEAIPAAIPAAIPVAEPGLVAGAPAEGCPPGKTRLCLEPWTHVIFTYDGTVFSCCYGAPTFRPDYAAIGTDMNAIFNDEPIRDLRRRLLTGDLSALCHNCLQKPMVAVSDLREKVDALIRVRRQPCNVESPNG
;
A
#
# COMPACT_ATOMS: atom_id res chain seq x y z
N MET A 1 23.17 30.72 -30.53
CA MET A 1 22.50 31.55 -29.50
C MET A 1 22.91 31.01 -28.12
N LYS A 2 23.90 31.62 -27.47
CA LYS A 2 24.46 31.16 -26.18
C LYS A 2 23.78 31.94 -25.04
N ILE A 3 22.83 31.32 -24.34
CA ILE A 3 22.23 31.90 -23.14
C ILE A 3 23.06 31.41 -21.94
N ARG A 4 23.88 32.32 -21.40
CA ARG A 4 24.57 32.16 -20.11
C ARG A 4 23.68 32.87 -19.09
N ALA A 5 22.88 32.11 -18.35
CA ALA A 5 22.14 32.63 -17.20
C ALA A 5 23.01 32.53 -15.95
N ALA A 6 23.21 33.67 -15.29
CA ALA A 6 23.90 33.77 -14.00
C ALA A 6 23.04 33.13 -12.90
N LEU A 7 23.62 32.20 -12.15
CA LEU A 7 23.01 31.65 -10.92
C LEU A 7 23.22 32.64 -9.77
N PRO A 8 22.20 32.95 -8.96
CA PRO A 8 22.36 33.77 -7.77
C PRO A 8 23.08 33.02 -6.65
N HIS A 9 23.79 33.78 -5.81
CA HIS A 9 24.60 33.32 -4.69
C HIS A 9 23.88 32.34 -3.75
N ARG A 10 24.59 31.26 -3.42
CA ARG A 10 24.23 30.24 -2.43
C ARG A 10 24.26 30.85 -1.02
N PRO A 11 23.19 30.75 -0.19
CA PRO A 11 23.29 31.09 1.23
C PRO A 11 24.18 30.07 1.94
N GLN A 12 24.96 30.55 2.90
CA GLN A 12 25.80 29.73 3.78
C GLN A 12 24.96 28.67 4.52
N THR A 13 25.45 27.45 4.51
CA THR A 13 24.84 26.27 5.13
C THR A 13 24.91 26.36 6.66
N LEU A 14 23.77 26.51 7.32
CA LEU A 14 23.59 26.07 8.70
C LEU A 14 23.64 24.54 8.77
N ARG A 15 24.15 24.00 9.89
CA ARG A 15 24.20 22.56 10.17
C ARG A 15 22.77 21.98 10.11
N LYS A 16 22.56 21.00 9.23
CA LYS A 16 21.25 20.62 8.68
C LYS A 16 20.40 19.67 9.55
N ASP A 17 20.95 19.09 10.61
CA ASP A 17 20.22 18.12 11.43
C ASP A 17 19.24 18.78 12.43
N GLU A 18 19.38 20.09 12.66
CA GLU A 18 18.44 20.89 13.47
C GLU A 18 17.29 21.47 12.64
N ALA A 19 17.38 21.50 11.31
CA ALA A 19 16.51 22.32 10.46
C ALA A 19 15.07 21.77 10.25
N SER A 20 14.87 20.46 10.18
CA SER A 20 13.51 19.89 9.97
C SER A 20 12.70 19.80 11.28
N MET A 21 13.37 19.54 12.40
CA MET A 21 12.75 19.62 13.72
C MET A 21 12.58 21.07 14.17
N ALA A 22 13.47 21.99 13.78
CA ALA A 22 13.26 23.43 13.96
C ALA A 22 12.02 23.90 13.21
N THR A 23 11.78 23.49 11.95
CA THR A 23 10.55 23.91 11.24
C THR A 23 9.27 23.37 11.87
N LEU A 24 9.27 22.14 12.38
CA LEU A 24 8.12 21.60 13.12
C LEU A 24 7.95 22.29 14.48
N ALA A 25 9.03 22.40 15.26
CA ALA A 25 9.01 23.09 16.55
C ALA A 25 8.63 24.56 16.39
N ASP A 26 9.07 25.24 15.34
CA ASP A 26 8.75 26.64 15.03
C ASP A 26 7.30 26.78 14.57
N ARG A 27 6.72 25.78 13.90
CA ARG A 27 5.28 25.73 13.58
C ARG A 27 4.41 25.37 14.80
N ILE A 28 4.93 24.58 15.73
CA ILE A 28 4.21 24.18 16.95
C ILE A 28 4.34 25.23 18.07
N LYS A 29 5.44 25.99 18.09
CA LYS A 29 5.72 27.00 19.13
C LYS A 29 4.59 28.04 19.27
N PRO A 30 3.97 28.55 18.19
CA PRO A 30 2.77 29.39 18.27
C PRO A 30 1.55 28.72 18.89
N LEU A 31 1.52 27.39 18.98
CA LEU A 31 0.42 26.63 19.54
C LEU A 31 0.54 26.44 21.07
N LYS A 32 1.69 26.72 21.66
CA LYS A 32 1.86 26.66 23.12
C LYS A 32 0.90 27.62 23.81
N GLY A 33 0.11 27.10 24.74
CA GLY A 33 -0.92 27.85 25.46
C GLY A 33 -2.27 27.94 24.75
N ARG A 34 -2.42 27.40 23.54
CA ARG A 34 -3.72 27.28 22.85
C ARG A 34 -4.37 25.93 23.19
N ARG A 35 -5.71 25.89 23.11
CA ARG A 35 -6.47 24.64 23.21
C ARG A 35 -6.35 23.89 21.88
N ILE A 36 -5.67 22.75 21.85
CA ILE A 36 -5.50 22.01 20.59
C ILE A 36 -6.51 20.87 20.51
N TYR A 37 -7.18 20.74 19.38
CA TYR A 37 -8.00 19.58 19.05
C TYR A 37 -7.44 18.85 17.84
N LEU A 38 -7.49 17.51 17.87
CA LEU A 38 -7.02 16.66 16.77
C LEU A 38 -8.22 16.16 15.95
N PHE A 39 -8.34 16.61 14.70
CA PHE A 39 -9.38 16.12 13.79
C PHE A 39 -8.96 14.77 13.20
N GLY A 40 -9.53 13.71 13.75
CA GLY A 40 -9.25 12.31 13.43
C GLY A 40 -9.12 11.47 14.69
N ALA A 41 -10.23 10.94 15.22
CA ALA A 41 -10.27 10.12 16.43
C ALA A 41 -9.90 8.64 16.18
N GLY A 42 -8.82 8.43 15.41
CA GLY A 42 -8.24 7.11 15.15
C GLY A 42 -6.84 6.99 15.72
N ASP A 43 -6.14 5.91 15.35
CA ASP A 43 -4.78 5.62 15.81
C ASP A 43 -3.79 6.75 15.51
N CYS A 44 -3.92 7.40 14.34
CA CYS A 44 -3.09 8.54 13.96
C CYS A 44 -3.30 9.74 14.89
N GLY A 45 -4.54 9.99 15.33
CA GLY A 45 -4.85 11.04 16.29
C GLY A 45 -4.24 10.75 17.65
N VAL A 46 -4.47 9.55 18.21
CA VAL A 46 -3.90 9.15 19.52
C VAL A 46 -2.39 9.29 19.50
N HIS A 47 -1.78 8.86 18.41
CA HIS A 47 -0.34 8.94 18.24
C HIS A 47 0.17 10.38 18.15
N ALA A 48 -0.49 11.23 17.34
CA ALA A 48 -0.17 12.65 17.24
C ALA A 48 -0.31 13.37 18.59
N ARG A 49 -1.32 13.02 19.39
CA ARG A 49 -1.49 13.54 20.75
C ARG A 49 -0.25 13.25 21.60
N HIS A 50 0.12 11.99 21.76
CA HIS A 50 1.23 11.60 22.62
C HIS A 50 2.52 12.30 22.21
N MET A 51 2.73 12.47 20.90
CA MET A 51 3.87 13.19 20.35
C MET A 51 3.84 14.70 20.71
N LEU A 52 2.71 15.38 20.53
CA LEU A 52 2.54 16.80 20.87
C LEU A 52 2.74 17.06 22.36
N GLU A 53 2.14 16.25 23.22
CA GLU A 53 2.21 16.39 24.67
C GLU A 53 3.61 16.08 25.18
N LYS A 54 4.16 14.92 24.83
CA LYS A 54 5.46 14.45 25.36
C LYS A 54 6.63 15.28 24.85
N ARG A 55 6.60 15.68 23.58
CA ARG A 55 7.78 16.25 22.91
C ARG A 55 7.75 17.76 22.81
N PHE A 56 6.56 18.34 22.68
CA PHE A 56 6.40 19.78 22.50
C PHE A 56 5.78 20.48 23.71
N GLY A 57 5.33 19.73 24.73
CA GLY A 57 4.67 20.30 25.90
C GLY A 57 3.36 20.99 25.53
N VAL A 58 2.67 20.47 24.52
CA VAL A 58 1.43 21.02 23.97
C VAL A 58 0.25 20.18 24.45
N THR A 59 -0.71 20.79 25.13
CA THR A 59 -1.88 20.09 25.66
C THR A 59 -2.93 19.89 24.57
N VAL A 60 -3.33 18.63 24.35
CA VAL A 60 -4.45 18.29 23.48
C VAL A 60 -5.72 18.23 24.32
N CYS A 61 -6.74 18.99 23.94
CA CYS A 61 -8.01 19.11 24.66
C CYS A 61 -9.05 18.07 24.25
N GLY A 62 -8.90 17.46 23.06
CA GLY A 62 -9.90 16.56 22.51
C GLY A 62 -9.59 16.11 21.09
N PHE A 63 -10.39 15.16 20.65
CA PHE A 63 -10.46 14.74 19.25
C PHE A 63 -11.69 15.35 18.60
N ILE A 64 -11.63 15.56 17.30
CA ILE A 64 -12.78 15.89 16.46
C ILE A 64 -13.00 14.72 15.51
N ASP A 65 -14.24 14.26 15.39
CA ASP A 65 -14.61 13.19 14.46
C ASP A 65 -15.93 13.52 13.77
N SER A 66 -16.06 13.16 12.49
CA SER A 66 -17.29 13.44 11.73
C SER A 66 -18.44 12.50 12.12
N PHE A 67 -18.13 11.33 12.69
CA PHE A 67 -19.08 10.24 12.86
C PHE A 67 -19.26 9.84 14.33
N ARG A 68 -18.23 10.05 15.16
CA ARG A 68 -18.18 9.54 16.53
C ARG A 68 -18.23 10.67 17.57
N SER A 69 -18.77 10.34 18.73
CA SER A 69 -18.67 11.14 19.96
C SER A 69 -18.29 10.21 21.10
N GLY A 70 -17.85 10.78 22.24
CA GLY A 70 -17.48 9.99 23.42
C GLY A 70 -16.11 10.37 23.94
N THR A 71 -15.30 9.39 24.32
CA THR A 71 -13.93 9.62 24.81
C THR A 71 -12.95 8.69 24.10
N LEU A 72 -11.78 9.21 23.75
CA LEU A 72 -10.64 8.46 23.23
C LEU A 72 -9.41 8.82 24.06
N ASP A 73 -8.74 7.82 24.61
CA ASP A 73 -7.52 8.01 25.40
C ASP A 73 -7.73 8.98 26.61
N GLY A 74 -8.96 9.02 27.15
CA GLY A 74 -9.33 9.91 28.26
C GLY A 74 -9.64 11.36 27.86
N LEU A 75 -9.63 11.70 26.57
CA LEU A 75 -10.05 13.01 26.05
C LEU A 75 -11.39 12.92 25.31
N PRO A 76 -12.21 13.97 25.30
CA PRO A 76 -13.48 13.97 24.59
C PRO A 76 -13.29 13.87 23.07
N ILE A 77 -14.15 13.11 22.41
CA ILE A 77 -14.37 13.14 20.96
C ILE A 77 -15.59 14.02 20.72
N VAL A 78 -15.35 15.21 20.14
CA VAL A 78 -16.39 16.16 19.78
C VAL A 78 -16.78 15.92 18.33
N ARG A 79 -18.08 15.94 18.03
CA ARG A 79 -18.52 15.81 16.65
C ARG A 79 -18.15 17.07 15.87
N ALA A 80 -17.74 16.89 14.61
CA ALA A 80 -17.35 18.00 13.74
C ALA A 80 -18.45 19.05 13.54
N ASP A 81 -19.73 18.63 13.57
CA ASP A 81 -20.91 19.49 13.45
C ASP A 81 -21.20 20.30 14.73
N THR A 82 -20.84 19.80 15.92
CA THR A 82 -21.07 20.48 17.21
C THR A 82 -19.87 21.28 17.71
N PHE A 83 -18.66 20.99 17.22
CA PHE A 83 -17.41 21.62 17.66
C PHE A 83 -17.45 23.17 17.68
N HIS A 84 -18.21 23.77 16.76
CA HIS A 84 -18.28 25.22 16.59
C HIS A 84 -19.05 25.94 17.70
N ALA A 85 -20.11 25.33 18.22
CA ALA A 85 -20.95 25.97 19.24
C ALA A 85 -20.19 26.15 20.56
N GLU A 86 -19.25 25.27 20.85
CA GLU A 86 -18.69 25.13 22.21
C GLU A 86 -17.19 25.49 22.31
N HIS A 87 -16.43 25.46 21.21
CA HIS A 87 -14.96 25.42 21.29
C HIS A 87 -14.21 26.37 20.34
N ALA A 88 -14.91 27.15 19.50
CA ALA A 88 -14.27 27.90 18.41
C ALA A 88 -13.38 29.08 18.87
N GLN A 89 -13.69 29.71 20.01
CA GLN A 89 -12.89 30.83 20.49
C GLN A 89 -11.61 30.32 21.15
N ASN A 90 -10.46 30.65 20.55
CA ASN A 90 -9.10 30.34 21.03
C ASN A 90 -8.58 28.89 20.89
N SER A 91 -9.27 28.04 20.14
CA SER A 91 -8.77 26.70 19.82
C SER A 91 -7.92 26.67 18.55
N ALA A 92 -7.02 25.70 18.44
CA ALA A 92 -6.34 25.31 17.21
C ALA A 92 -6.79 23.89 16.85
N VAL A 93 -7.01 23.63 15.55
CA VAL A 93 -7.37 22.29 15.06
C VAL A 93 -6.22 21.77 14.22
N LEU A 94 -5.70 20.59 14.59
CA LEU A 94 -4.72 19.84 13.81
C LEU A 94 -5.41 18.66 13.14
N ILE A 95 -5.25 18.46 11.84
CA ILE A 95 -5.94 17.39 11.12
C ILE A 95 -5.03 16.15 11.05
N THR A 96 -5.44 15.08 11.71
CA THR A 96 -4.72 13.80 11.85
C THR A 96 -5.48 12.67 11.16
N SER A 97 -5.98 12.94 9.95
CA SER A 97 -6.84 12.05 9.17
C SER A 97 -6.35 11.96 7.72
N GLN A 98 -6.55 10.80 7.08
CA GLN A 98 -6.28 10.64 5.65
C GLN A 98 -7.20 11.51 4.77
N TYR A 99 -8.39 11.87 5.28
CA TYR A 99 -9.36 12.74 4.61
C TYR A 99 -9.12 14.23 4.89
N TRP A 100 -7.85 14.62 5.08
CA TRP A 100 -7.53 15.96 5.58
C TRP A 100 -7.96 17.07 4.63
N ARG A 101 -8.07 16.79 3.32
CA ARG A 101 -8.49 17.77 2.32
C ARG A 101 -9.95 18.12 2.48
N GLU A 102 -10.79 17.10 2.54
CA GLU A 102 -12.24 17.22 2.75
C GLU A 102 -12.53 17.86 4.10
N ILE A 103 -11.77 17.48 5.13
CA ILE A 103 -11.87 18.09 6.46
C ILE A 103 -11.45 19.56 6.41
N ARG A 104 -10.31 19.89 5.79
CA ARG A 104 -9.82 21.27 5.64
C ARG A 104 -10.82 22.14 4.89
N ASP A 105 -11.34 21.64 3.78
CA ASP A 105 -12.27 22.38 2.93
C ASP A 105 -13.64 22.53 3.63
N GLY A 106 -14.08 21.49 4.35
CA GLY A 106 -15.25 21.56 5.21
C GLY A 106 -15.09 22.52 6.40
N LEU A 107 -13.90 22.63 6.99
CA LEU A 107 -13.59 23.62 8.03
C LEU A 107 -13.59 25.03 7.44
N ARG A 108 -12.97 25.26 6.28
CA ARG A 108 -13.00 26.55 5.56
C ARG A 108 -14.42 26.98 5.21
N ALA A 109 -15.23 26.08 4.66
CA ALA A 109 -16.61 26.38 4.30
C ALA A 109 -17.48 26.80 5.51
N ARG A 110 -17.07 26.44 6.73
CA ARG A 110 -17.72 26.80 7.99
C ARG A 110 -17.08 28.01 8.69
N GLY A 111 -16.22 28.77 8.00
CA GLY A 111 -15.57 29.99 8.50
C GLY A 111 -14.37 29.75 9.41
N HIS A 112 -13.77 28.55 9.39
CA HIS A 112 -12.55 28.26 10.15
C HIS A 112 -11.34 28.58 9.29
N ASP A 113 -10.98 29.86 9.23
CA ASP A 113 -9.85 30.31 8.41
C ASP A 113 -8.51 30.21 9.19
N ARG A 114 -8.60 29.97 10.51
CA ARG A 114 -7.49 29.98 11.47
C ARG A 114 -7.19 28.60 12.07
N TYR A 115 -6.92 27.61 11.23
CA TYR A 115 -6.26 26.38 11.67
C TYR A 115 -4.77 26.45 11.31
N ASP A 116 -3.91 26.09 12.25
CA ASP A 116 -2.50 25.90 11.98
C ASP A 116 -2.35 24.52 11.33
N LEU A 117 -2.25 24.50 10.00
CA LEU A 117 -2.17 23.26 9.23
C LEU A 117 -0.80 22.61 9.45
N LEU A 118 -0.70 21.73 10.45
CA LEU A 118 0.37 20.75 10.49
C LEU A 118 -0.06 19.55 9.64
N VAL A 119 0.61 19.37 8.50
CA VAL A 119 0.20 18.48 7.41
C VAL A 119 0.63 17.04 7.65
N HIS A 120 -0.29 16.12 7.35
CA HIS A 120 -0.09 14.70 7.02
C HIS A 120 0.72 13.88 8.03
N ALA A 121 0.01 13.13 8.87
CA ALA A 121 0.46 11.78 9.16
C ALA A 121 -0.11 10.89 8.05
N PRO A 122 0.62 10.55 6.97
CA PRO A 122 0.30 9.30 6.31
C PRO A 122 0.32 8.22 7.40
N VAL A 123 -0.40 7.13 7.17
CA VAL A 123 -0.39 5.93 7.99
C VAL A 123 1.05 5.50 8.38
N SER A 124 2.08 5.97 7.65
CA SER A 124 3.52 5.91 7.96
C SER A 124 4.06 6.69 9.17
N TRP A 125 3.32 7.57 9.87
CA TRP A 125 3.86 8.18 11.11
C TRP A 125 3.96 7.18 12.27
N ARG A 126 3.18 6.08 12.24
CA ARG A 126 3.42 4.91 13.11
C ARG A 126 4.88 4.46 13.01
N ASN A 127 5.44 4.51 11.81
CA ASN A 127 6.77 4.01 11.49
C ASN A 127 7.90 4.97 11.92
N LEU A 128 7.71 6.28 11.77
CA LEU A 128 8.72 7.29 12.17
C LEU A 128 8.77 7.57 13.68
N ASN A 129 7.65 7.44 14.38
CA ASN A 129 7.63 7.67 15.82
C ASN A 129 7.82 6.40 16.66
N HIS A 130 7.50 5.19 16.19
CA HIS A 130 8.01 3.95 16.81
C HIS A 130 9.55 3.97 16.81
N PHE A 131 10.11 4.50 15.72
CA PHE A 131 11.52 4.73 15.49
C PHE A 131 12.13 5.77 16.45
N GLN A 132 11.49 6.92 16.70
CA GLN A 132 12.00 7.89 17.69
C GLN A 132 11.68 7.52 19.14
N SER A 133 10.57 6.84 19.44
CA SER A 133 10.21 6.45 20.81
C SER A 133 11.12 5.34 21.35
N LYS A 134 11.60 4.41 20.52
CA LYS A 134 12.59 3.39 20.91
C LYS A 134 14.00 3.96 21.11
N LEU A 135 14.36 5.02 20.38
CA LEU A 135 15.63 5.74 20.59
C LEU A 135 15.66 6.55 21.89
N VAL A 136 14.49 7.02 22.37
CA VAL A 136 14.36 7.74 23.64
C VAL A 136 14.18 6.80 24.84
N SER A 137 13.87 5.51 24.63
CA SER A 137 13.64 4.55 25.72
C SER A 137 14.89 3.78 26.20
N VAL A 138 16.10 4.22 25.83
CA VAL A 138 17.35 3.69 26.43
C VAL A 138 17.82 4.53 27.62
N ASP A 139 17.19 5.68 27.87
CA ASP A 139 17.46 6.52 29.05
C ASP A 139 16.15 7.02 29.67
N ALA A 140 15.50 6.19 30.49
CA ALA A 140 14.69 6.62 31.64
C ALA A 140 14.02 5.40 32.32
N ALA A 141 14.57 5.01 33.46
CA ALA A 141 13.90 4.15 34.44
C ALA A 141 13.18 5.00 35.51
N ALA A 142 12.12 4.39 36.07
CA ALA A 142 11.43 4.68 37.33
C ALA A 142 10.38 5.81 37.37
N ALA A 143 9.10 5.45 37.56
CA ALA A 143 8.41 5.50 38.87
C ALA A 143 6.88 5.23 38.77
N ASN A 144 6.42 4.24 39.56
CA ASN A 144 5.20 4.09 40.40
C ASN A 144 4.00 5.04 40.14
N GLY A 145 2.71 4.65 40.08
CA GLY A 145 1.91 3.68 40.87
C GLY A 145 0.84 4.46 41.67
N VAL A 146 -0.48 4.31 41.44
CA VAL A 146 -1.58 3.67 42.24
C VAL A 146 -2.91 4.49 42.01
N PRO A 147 -4.14 4.09 42.45
CA PRO A 147 -5.23 3.41 41.71
C PRO A 147 -6.55 4.24 41.54
N PRO A 148 -7.59 3.72 40.84
CA PRO A 148 -8.88 4.42 40.68
C PRO A 148 -9.95 4.01 41.70
N GLY A 149 -10.73 4.98 42.20
CA GLY A 149 -11.90 4.78 43.05
C GLY A 149 -13.22 4.89 42.27
N ARG A 150 -14.08 3.86 42.43
CA ARG A 150 -15.43 3.70 41.85
C ARG A 150 -16.47 4.68 42.42
N LEU A 151 -17.46 5.05 41.63
CA LEU A 151 -18.87 5.15 42.06
C LEU A 151 -19.82 4.73 40.92
N SER A 152 -20.85 3.96 41.29
CA SER A 152 -21.87 3.30 40.47
C SER A 152 -23.22 4.06 40.51
N PRO A 153 -24.22 3.66 39.71
CA PRO A 153 -25.15 4.56 39.02
C PRO A 153 -26.50 4.76 39.72
N ALA A 154 -27.24 5.78 39.29
CA ALA A 154 -28.67 5.95 39.57
C ALA A 154 -29.46 5.90 38.25
N ALA A 155 -30.62 5.25 38.31
CA ALA A 155 -31.39 4.72 37.19
C ALA A 155 -32.67 5.53 36.87
N SER A 156 -33.12 5.38 35.61
CA SER A 156 -34.52 5.40 35.10
C SER A 156 -35.29 6.75 35.13
N PRO A 157 -36.33 6.98 34.27
CA PRO A 157 -37.18 5.99 33.61
C PRO A 157 -37.61 6.28 32.13
N GLN A 158 -38.38 5.31 31.62
CA GLN A 158 -39.04 5.15 30.33
C GLN A 158 -39.88 6.34 29.84
N ALA A 159 -40.07 6.42 28.51
CA ALA A 159 -41.32 6.89 27.92
C ALA A 159 -41.57 6.22 26.56
N ASP A 160 -42.80 5.72 26.42
CA ASP A 160 -43.50 5.19 25.25
C ASP A 160 -43.55 6.22 24.09
N GLY A 161 -43.84 5.95 22.81
CA GLY A 161 -44.42 4.84 22.08
C GLY A 161 -44.93 5.39 20.72
N ALA A 162 -45.51 4.50 19.90
CA ALA A 162 -46.27 4.74 18.64
C ALA A 162 -45.48 4.68 17.31
N PRO A 163 -46.14 4.40 16.16
CA PRO A 163 -46.51 3.05 15.74
C PRO A 163 -45.97 2.70 14.34
N HIS A 164 -45.56 1.45 14.13
CA HIS A 164 -45.03 0.98 12.85
C HIS A 164 -46.14 0.45 11.94
N VAL A 165 -46.17 1.01 10.72
CA VAL A 165 -47.06 0.65 9.61
C VAL A 165 -46.79 -0.77 9.11
N GLN A 166 -47.86 -1.55 8.95
CA GLN A 166 -47.86 -2.90 8.38
C GLN A 166 -47.67 -2.82 6.86
N ASN A 167 -46.67 -3.54 6.35
CA ASN A 167 -46.63 -3.99 4.95
C ASN A 167 -46.67 -5.52 4.97
N THR A 168 -47.66 -6.07 4.27
CA THR A 168 -47.88 -7.50 4.07
C THR A 168 -47.01 -8.03 2.93
N ASP A 169 -46.71 -9.33 3.02
CA ASP A 169 -46.23 -10.25 1.97
C ASP A 169 -44.74 -10.12 1.58
N VAL A 170 -43.88 -11.15 1.60
CA VAL A 170 -44.02 -12.60 1.49
C VAL A 170 -42.97 -13.23 2.41
N GLN A 171 -43.37 -14.08 3.36
CA GLN A 171 -42.46 -14.88 4.19
C GLN A 171 -42.53 -16.36 3.80
N ASP A 172 -41.56 -16.79 3.00
CA ASP A 172 -41.07 -18.17 3.03
C ASP A 172 -39.90 -18.21 4.02
N THR A 173 -40.23 -18.33 5.31
CA THR A 173 -39.24 -18.49 6.39
C THR A 173 -38.99 -19.97 6.61
N GLY A 174 -38.29 -20.59 5.66
CA GLY A 174 -37.57 -21.84 5.94
C GLY A 174 -36.61 -21.58 7.10
N SER A 175 -36.76 -22.36 8.17
CA SER A 175 -35.93 -22.31 9.38
C SER A 175 -34.43 -22.35 9.02
N LEU A 176 -33.77 -21.19 9.05
CA LEU A 176 -32.31 -21.08 8.96
C LEU A 176 -31.71 -21.75 10.20
N THR A 177 -31.13 -22.93 10.01
CA THR A 177 -30.31 -23.57 11.03
C THR A 177 -29.10 -22.68 11.35
N ALA A 178 -28.56 -22.80 12.56
CA ALA A 178 -27.44 -21.97 13.04
C ALA A 178 -26.17 -22.00 12.14
N ASP A 179 -26.09 -22.96 11.21
CA ASP A 179 -24.98 -23.12 10.25
C ASP A 179 -25.17 -22.31 8.94
N ALA A 180 -26.38 -21.83 8.64
CA ALA A 180 -26.68 -21.10 7.40
C ALA A 180 -25.96 -19.74 7.22
N PRO A 181 -25.67 -18.94 8.27
CA PRO A 181 -25.00 -17.65 8.11
C PRO A 181 -23.58 -17.78 7.55
N GLU A 182 -22.87 -18.83 7.93
CA GLU A 182 -21.46 -19.02 7.58
C GLU A 182 -21.28 -19.37 6.10
N GLN A 183 -22.16 -20.19 5.54
CA GLN A 183 -22.12 -20.55 4.11
C GLN A 183 -22.25 -19.32 3.21
N SER A 184 -23.02 -18.31 3.64
CA SER A 184 -23.23 -17.08 2.89
C SER A 184 -21.99 -16.19 2.79
N LEU A 185 -21.01 -16.38 3.68
CA LEU A 185 -19.70 -15.71 3.65
C LEU A 185 -18.68 -16.46 2.79
N LEU A 186 -18.91 -17.74 2.52
CA LEU A 186 -18.02 -18.58 1.71
C LEU A 186 -18.29 -18.47 0.22
N THR A 187 -19.45 -17.98 -0.20
CA THR A 187 -19.81 -17.80 -1.60
C THR A 187 -20.10 -16.34 -1.93
N VAL A 188 -19.47 -15.85 -3.01
CA VAL A 188 -19.65 -14.48 -3.49
C VAL A 188 -19.80 -14.45 -5.00
N PRO A 189 -20.72 -13.63 -5.54
CA PRO A 189 -20.81 -13.46 -7.00
C PRO A 189 -19.52 -12.83 -7.51
N PHE A 190 -19.04 -13.33 -8.64
CA PHE A 190 -17.98 -12.70 -9.41
C PHE A 190 -18.57 -11.53 -10.20
N ASN A 191 -18.04 -10.32 -10.00
CA ASN A 191 -18.57 -9.07 -10.58
C ASN A 191 -17.45 -8.05 -10.83
N SER A 192 -17.82 -6.83 -11.22
CA SER A 192 -16.91 -5.73 -11.56
C SER A 192 -15.95 -5.30 -10.44
N ASP A 193 -16.25 -5.63 -9.18
CA ASP A 193 -15.36 -5.31 -8.06
C ASP A 193 -14.22 -6.32 -7.92
N CYS A 194 -14.32 -7.48 -8.59
CA CYS A 194 -13.26 -8.46 -8.64
C CYS A 194 -12.10 -8.00 -9.53
N SER A 195 -10.91 -8.53 -9.23
CA SER A 195 -9.73 -8.43 -10.08
C SER A 195 -9.29 -9.80 -10.58
N VAL A 196 -8.68 -9.81 -11.76
CA VAL A 196 -8.02 -10.97 -12.35
C VAL A 196 -6.57 -10.62 -12.67
N ASP A 197 -5.62 -11.40 -12.19
CA ASP A 197 -4.23 -11.32 -12.65
C ASP A 197 -4.03 -12.37 -13.73
N LEU A 198 -3.59 -11.88 -14.90
CA LEU A 198 -3.26 -12.72 -16.05
C LEU A 198 -1.84 -12.36 -16.49
N PRO A 199 -0.81 -13.04 -15.97
CA PRO A 199 0.54 -12.90 -16.49
C PRO A 199 0.55 -13.47 -17.92
N LEU A 200 1.24 -12.82 -18.85
CA LEU A 200 1.27 -13.26 -20.26
C LEU A 200 2.57 -13.99 -20.61
N THR A 201 3.66 -13.67 -19.92
CA THR A 201 4.99 -14.26 -20.16
C THR A 201 5.85 -14.18 -18.91
N GLU A 202 6.69 -15.19 -18.70
CA GLU A 202 7.79 -15.14 -17.72
C GLU A 202 9.00 -14.37 -18.23
N ARG A 203 9.06 -14.12 -19.53
CA ARG A 203 10.20 -13.45 -20.16
C ARG A 203 10.29 -12.01 -19.67
N CYS A 204 11.50 -11.58 -19.39
CA CYS A 204 11.79 -10.21 -19.00
C CYS A 204 13.06 -9.71 -19.69
N ASN A 205 13.05 -8.43 -20.09
CA ASN A 205 14.21 -7.71 -20.64
C ASN A 205 15.20 -7.26 -19.57
N LEU A 206 14.89 -7.48 -18.28
CA LEU A 206 15.77 -7.18 -17.15
C LEU A 206 16.26 -8.45 -16.45
N ARG A 207 17.25 -8.29 -15.57
CA ARG A 207 17.75 -9.33 -14.64
C ARG A 207 17.94 -8.71 -13.26
N CYS A 208 16.84 -8.36 -12.58
CA CYS A 208 16.92 -7.71 -11.28
C CYS A 208 17.55 -8.65 -10.24
N GLY A 209 18.44 -8.16 -9.37
CA GLY A 209 19.19 -9.01 -8.41
C GLY A 209 18.32 -9.69 -7.35
N TYR A 210 17.10 -9.19 -7.16
CA TYR A 210 16.09 -9.76 -6.27
C TYR A 210 15.02 -10.58 -6.99
N CYS A 211 15.05 -10.65 -8.32
CA CYS A 211 14.04 -11.36 -9.08
C CYS A 211 14.38 -12.86 -9.13
N PRO A 212 13.41 -13.77 -8.90
CA PRO A 212 13.63 -15.21 -9.07
C PRO A 212 14.02 -15.61 -10.50
N HIS A 213 13.80 -14.73 -11.47
CA HIS A 213 14.19 -14.90 -12.87
C HIS A 213 15.54 -14.24 -13.21
N HIS A 214 16.37 -13.92 -12.20
CA HIS A 214 17.71 -13.41 -12.42
C HIS A 214 18.60 -14.41 -13.19
N ASP A 215 18.37 -15.72 -13.01
CA ASP A 215 19.22 -16.73 -13.63
C ASP A 215 19.10 -16.74 -15.17
N THR A 216 20.20 -16.34 -15.82
CA THR A 216 20.34 -16.35 -17.29
C THR A 216 20.39 -17.74 -17.90
N SER A 217 20.62 -18.78 -17.10
CA SER A 217 20.71 -20.16 -17.57
C SER A 217 19.35 -20.74 -17.94
N ARG A 218 18.25 -20.15 -17.43
CA ARG A 218 16.88 -20.59 -17.72
C ARG A 218 16.54 -20.35 -19.19
N LYS A 219 16.38 -21.46 -19.92
CA LYS A 219 15.95 -21.47 -21.33
C LYS A 219 14.43 -21.63 -21.48
N ASP A 220 13.79 -22.21 -20.47
CA ASP A 220 12.38 -22.56 -20.49
C ASP A 220 11.58 -21.46 -19.79
N TRP A 221 11.15 -20.49 -20.60
CA TRP A 221 10.24 -19.43 -20.18
C TRP A 221 8.81 -19.85 -20.53
N SER A 222 7.92 -19.76 -19.55
CA SER A 222 6.50 -20.03 -19.76
C SER A 222 5.84 -18.80 -20.37
N GLU A 223 5.01 -19.03 -21.37
CA GLU A 223 4.09 -18.04 -21.91
C GLU A 223 2.67 -18.55 -21.71
N THR A 224 1.75 -17.64 -21.45
CA THR A 224 0.35 -18.01 -21.31
C THR A 224 -0.16 -18.52 -22.64
N ALA A 225 -0.63 -19.77 -22.64
CA ALA A 225 -1.09 -20.40 -23.86
C ALA A 225 -2.26 -19.62 -24.47
N PRO A 226 -2.34 -19.45 -25.81
CA PRO A 226 -3.42 -18.70 -26.45
C PRO A 226 -4.83 -19.15 -26.04
N TRP A 227 -5.03 -20.47 -25.89
CA TRP A 227 -6.31 -21.03 -25.46
C TRP A 227 -6.73 -20.53 -24.08
N LEU A 228 -5.76 -20.29 -23.17
CA LEU A 228 -6.05 -19.79 -21.82
C LEU A 228 -6.46 -18.32 -21.89
N VAL A 229 -5.81 -17.51 -22.74
CA VAL A 229 -6.26 -16.12 -22.97
C VAL A 229 -7.67 -16.09 -23.55
N ASP A 230 -7.97 -16.95 -24.53
CA ASP A 230 -9.31 -17.08 -25.11
C ASP A 230 -10.35 -17.52 -24.07
N ARG A 231 -9.96 -18.44 -23.18
CA ARG A 231 -10.80 -18.92 -22.10
C ARG A 231 -11.07 -17.83 -21.07
N VAL A 232 -10.05 -17.11 -20.60
CA VAL A 232 -10.22 -15.98 -19.66
C VAL A 232 -11.07 -14.88 -20.28
N HIS A 233 -10.86 -14.58 -21.57
CA HIS A 233 -11.73 -13.65 -22.30
C HIS A 233 -13.19 -14.11 -22.32
N ALA A 234 -13.45 -15.39 -22.61
CA ALA A 234 -14.80 -15.95 -22.57
C ALA A 234 -15.41 -15.87 -21.16
N PHE A 235 -14.63 -16.18 -20.12
CA PHE A 235 -15.07 -16.06 -18.72
C PHE A 235 -15.44 -14.65 -18.33
N LEU A 236 -14.76 -13.63 -18.87
CA LEU A 236 -14.96 -12.24 -18.48
C LEU A 236 -15.98 -11.50 -19.35
N THR A 237 -16.35 -12.05 -20.51
CA THR A 237 -17.38 -11.46 -21.40
C THR A 237 -18.69 -11.12 -20.67
N PRO A 238 -19.24 -11.98 -19.78
CA PRO A 238 -20.46 -11.69 -19.03
C PRO A 238 -20.26 -10.69 -17.88
N HIS A 239 -19.03 -10.27 -17.60
CA HIS A 239 -18.67 -9.46 -16.43
C HIS A 239 -17.92 -8.17 -16.85
N PRO A 240 -18.60 -7.22 -17.53
CA PRO A 240 -17.99 -5.95 -17.88
C PRO A 240 -17.54 -5.19 -16.63
N GLY A 241 -16.49 -4.39 -16.75
CA GLY A 241 -15.94 -3.58 -15.67
C GLY A 241 -14.97 -4.31 -14.73
N VAL A 242 -14.83 -5.65 -14.83
CA VAL A 242 -13.82 -6.41 -14.09
C VAL A 242 -12.43 -5.82 -14.31
N ARG A 243 -11.65 -5.73 -13.23
CA ARG A 243 -10.27 -5.26 -13.29
C ARG A 243 -9.36 -6.40 -13.73
N ILE A 244 -8.49 -6.15 -14.70
CA ILE A 244 -7.50 -7.13 -15.12
C ILE A 244 -6.12 -6.52 -14.96
N GLU A 245 -5.25 -7.19 -14.19
CA GLU A 245 -3.83 -6.90 -14.14
C GLU A 245 -3.12 -7.75 -15.20
N LEU A 246 -2.75 -7.09 -16.31
CA LEU A 246 -1.96 -7.70 -17.38
C LEU A 246 -0.48 -7.62 -17.01
N GLY A 247 0.02 -8.72 -16.45
CA GLY A 247 1.33 -8.75 -15.81
C GLY A 247 1.18 -8.53 -14.31
N GLY A 248 1.47 -9.58 -13.54
CA GLY A 248 1.33 -9.64 -12.08
C GLY A 248 2.18 -10.75 -11.48
N GLY A 249 3.28 -11.09 -12.16
CA GLY A 249 4.17 -12.18 -11.80
C GLY A 249 5.59 -11.87 -12.21
N ALA A 250 6.42 -12.89 -12.22
CA ALA A 250 7.80 -12.73 -12.65
C ALA A 250 7.82 -12.73 -14.19
N GLY A 251 8.12 -11.57 -14.81
CA GLY A 251 8.06 -11.35 -16.27
C GLY A 251 7.86 -9.88 -16.64
N GLU A 252 7.87 -9.55 -17.94
CA GLU A 252 7.55 -8.22 -18.45
C GLU A 252 6.63 -8.34 -19.68
N THR A 253 5.35 -8.01 -19.52
CA THR A 253 4.33 -8.12 -20.57
C THR A 253 4.75 -7.43 -21.87
N THR A 254 5.42 -6.28 -21.80
CA THR A 254 5.80 -5.50 -22.98
C THR A 254 6.90 -6.14 -23.82
N VAL A 255 7.51 -7.27 -23.41
CA VAL A 255 8.44 -8.02 -24.27
C VAL A 255 7.74 -9.05 -25.16
N LEU A 256 6.49 -9.40 -24.84
CA LEU A 256 5.72 -10.35 -25.63
C LEU A 256 5.27 -9.68 -26.93
N LYS A 257 5.45 -10.37 -28.06
CA LYS A 257 4.99 -9.87 -29.35
C LYS A 257 3.46 -9.76 -29.35
N ASP A 258 2.95 -8.67 -29.91
CA ASP A 258 1.51 -8.42 -30.09
C ASP A 258 0.70 -8.44 -28.78
N TRP A 259 1.34 -8.13 -27.63
CA TRP A 259 0.67 -8.06 -26.33
C TRP A 259 -0.50 -7.06 -26.34
N GLN A 260 -0.40 -5.99 -27.14
CA GLN A 260 -1.46 -4.98 -27.29
C GLN A 260 -2.76 -5.59 -27.79
N ARG A 261 -2.68 -6.57 -28.70
CA ARG A 261 -3.88 -7.25 -29.22
C ARG A 261 -4.64 -7.96 -28.10
N GLN A 262 -3.94 -8.53 -27.12
CA GLN A 262 -4.59 -9.16 -25.97
C GLN A 262 -5.23 -8.11 -25.07
N ALA A 263 -4.54 -6.99 -24.81
CA ALA A 263 -5.11 -5.87 -24.07
C ALA A 263 -6.37 -5.30 -24.75
N GLU A 264 -6.34 -5.11 -26.06
CA GLU A 264 -7.47 -4.61 -26.85
C GLU A 264 -8.69 -5.52 -26.76
N ARG A 265 -8.50 -6.85 -26.80
CA ARG A 265 -9.59 -7.82 -26.63
C ARG A 265 -10.28 -7.66 -25.28
N PHE A 266 -9.52 -7.55 -24.20
CA PHE A 266 -10.11 -7.36 -22.87
C PHE A 266 -10.79 -5.99 -22.70
N MET A 267 -10.22 -4.93 -23.26
CA MET A 267 -10.88 -3.62 -23.27
C MET A 267 -12.19 -3.64 -24.08
N ALA A 268 -12.26 -4.42 -25.17
CA ALA A 268 -13.44 -4.51 -26.03
C ALA A 268 -14.66 -5.12 -25.31
N ILE A 269 -14.45 -5.98 -24.31
CA ILE A 269 -15.52 -6.50 -23.44
C ILE A 269 -15.77 -5.61 -22.20
N GLY A 270 -15.21 -4.39 -22.17
CA GLY A 270 -15.41 -3.42 -21.09
C GLY A 270 -14.57 -3.68 -19.83
N SER A 271 -13.54 -4.53 -19.89
CA SER A 271 -12.64 -4.73 -18.75
C SER A 271 -11.76 -3.50 -18.49
N ARG A 272 -11.42 -3.27 -17.22
CA ARG A 272 -10.53 -2.18 -16.79
C ARG A 272 -9.12 -2.71 -16.62
N LEU A 273 -8.20 -2.29 -17.49
CA LEU A 273 -6.83 -2.81 -17.47
C LEU A 273 -5.87 -2.03 -16.58
N ARG A 274 -5.11 -2.79 -15.77
CA ARG A 274 -3.94 -2.36 -15.02
C ARG A 274 -2.71 -3.15 -15.50
N MET A 275 -1.52 -2.58 -15.34
CA MET A 275 -0.26 -3.30 -15.55
C MET A 275 0.78 -2.90 -14.50
N THR A 276 1.56 -3.87 -14.05
CA THR A 276 2.85 -3.63 -13.39
C THR A 276 3.98 -3.88 -14.39
N THR A 277 4.82 -2.88 -14.65
CA THR A 277 5.85 -2.92 -15.72
C THR A 277 7.13 -2.21 -15.32
N ASN A 278 8.26 -2.67 -15.87
CA ASN A 278 9.56 -2.02 -15.70
C ASN A 278 9.80 -0.86 -16.68
N LEU A 279 9.02 -0.74 -17.76
CA LEU A 279 9.14 0.27 -18.83
C LEU A 279 10.59 0.50 -19.33
N ALA A 280 11.46 -0.51 -19.26
CA ALA A 280 12.87 -0.39 -19.62
C ALA A 280 13.17 -0.71 -21.09
N ARG A 281 12.17 -1.18 -21.86
CA ARG A 281 12.23 -1.28 -23.32
C ARG A 281 11.67 0.00 -23.93
N GLU A 282 12.24 0.47 -25.03
CA GLU A 282 11.68 1.60 -25.77
C GLU A 282 10.33 1.18 -26.35
N LEU A 283 9.29 1.96 -26.05
CA LEU A 283 7.95 1.73 -26.56
C LEU A 283 7.81 2.31 -27.96
N ARG A 284 7.11 1.57 -28.82
CA ARG A 284 6.58 2.15 -30.06
C ARG A 284 5.37 3.03 -29.74
N TRP A 285 5.00 3.90 -30.67
CA TRP A 285 3.84 4.78 -30.49
C TRP A 285 2.53 4.01 -30.30
N ASP A 286 2.31 2.92 -31.06
CA ASP A 286 1.13 2.05 -30.90
C ASP A 286 1.07 1.40 -29.51
N GLU A 287 2.22 1.02 -28.95
CA GLU A 287 2.32 0.47 -27.59
C GLU A 287 1.99 1.53 -26.53
N ALA A 288 2.51 2.74 -26.68
CA ALA A 288 2.18 3.87 -25.82
C ALA A 288 0.69 4.24 -25.92
N GLU A 289 0.10 4.22 -27.11
CA GLU A 289 -1.33 4.43 -27.32
C GLU A 289 -2.18 3.36 -26.62
N THR A 290 -1.81 2.07 -26.71
CA THR A 290 -2.49 1.01 -25.98
C THR A 290 -2.40 1.22 -24.47
N LEU A 291 -1.20 1.48 -23.93
CA LEU A 291 -1.00 1.76 -22.49
C LEU A 291 -1.76 3.01 -22.04
N SER A 292 -1.93 4.01 -22.90
CA SER A 292 -2.67 5.24 -22.59
C SER A 292 -4.16 5.01 -22.29
N ARG A 293 -4.69 3.82 -22.60
CA ARG A 293 -6.08 3.40 -22.32
C ARG A 293 -6.23 2.65 -21.00
N PHE A 294 -5.13 2.30 -20.35
CA PHE A 294 -5.18 1.59 -19.07
C PHE A 294 -5.74 2.55 -18.01
N PHE A 295 -6.40 2.04 -16.98
CA PHE A 295 -6.83 2.91 -15.88
C PHE A 295 -5.68 3.17 -14.90
N HIS A 296 -4.73 2.24 -14.82
CA HIS A 296 -3.62 2.32 -13.88
C HIS A 296 -2.36 1.61 -14.40
N ILE A 297 -1.19 2.24 -14.24
CA ILE A 297 0.12 1.68 -14.55
C ILE A 297 1.03 1.82 -13.33
N SER A 298 1.52 0.69 -12.85
CA SER A 298 2.47 0.61 -11.75
C SER A 298 3.88 0.41 -12.29
N VAL A 299 4.75 1.40 -12.11
CA VAL A 299 6.10 1.40 -12.68
C VAL A 299 7.11 0.96 -11.63
N SER A 300 7.85 -0.08 -11.97
CA SER A 300 8.94 -0.65 -11.18
C SER A 300 10.21 0.20 -11.34
N PHE A 301 10.54 1.05 -10.36
CA PHE A 301 11.63 2.04 -10.45
C PHE A 301 12.29 2.33 -9.10
N ASP A 302 13.51 1.83 -8.89
CA ASP A 302 14.13 1.84 -7.55
C ASP A 302 15.11 3.00 -7.29
N SER A 303 15.58 3.69 -8.34
CA SER A 303 16.54 4.79 -8.21
C SER A 303 16.62 5.65 -9.47
N VAL A 304 16.83 6.96 -9.29
CA VAL A 304 17.10 7.89 -10.40
C VAL A 304 18.57 7.85 -10.84
N ASP A 305 19.50 7.37 -10.00
CA ASP A 305 20.90 7.21 -10.38
C ASP A 305 21.03 5.97 -11.27
N SER A 306 21.48 6.17 -12.51
CA SER A 306 21.57 5.08 -13.49
C SER A 306 22.52 3.95 -13.08
N ARG A 307 23.56 4.21 -12.29
CA ARG A 307 24.50 3.17 -11.83
C ARG A 307 23.82 2.31 -10.77
N ILE A 308 23.16 2.96 -9.81
CA ILE A 308 22.43 2.26 -8.76
C ILE A 308 21.27 1.47 -9.35
N LEU A 309 20.45 2.08 -10.21
CA LEU A 309 19.35 1.38 -10.86
C LEU A 309 19.84 0.16 -11.65
N LYS A 310 20.94 0.26 -12.39
CA LYS A 310 21.52 -0.90 -13.11
C LYS A 310 22.06 -1.98 -12.18
N SER A 311 22.58 -1.61 -11.02
CA SER A 311 23.07 -2.56 -10.02
C SER A 311 21.94 -3.33 -9.33
N VAL A 312 20.75 -2.76 -9.27
CA VAL A 312 19.54 -3.41 -8.71
C VAL A 312 18.77 -4.15 -9.83
N ARG A 313 18.64 -3.50 -10.99
CA ARG A 313 17.91 -3.94 -12.18
C ARG A 313 18.82 -3.94 -13.41
N VAL A 314 19.55 -5.04 -13.61
CA VAL A 314 20.46 -5.16 -14.75
C VAL A 314 19.67 -5.00 -16.06
N GLY A 315 20.12 -4.07 -16.90
CA GLY A 315 19.47 -3.69 -18.16
C GLY A 315 18.58 -2.44 -18.08
N ALA A 316 18.26 -1.95 -16.88
CA ALA A 316 17.41 -0.78 -16.71
C ALA A 316 18.12 0.53 -17.09
N ASN A 317 17.36 1.50 -17.59
CA ASN A 317 17.83 2.85 -17.88
C ASN A 317 16.77 3.86 -17.40
N PRO A 318 17.09 4.71 -16.41
CA PRO A 318 16.09 5.61 -15.83
C PRO A 318 15.54 6.60 -16.86
N ALA A 319 16.39 7.13 -17.75
CA ALA A 319 15.97 8.09 -18.77
C ALA A 319 14.94 7.49 -19.74
N LYS A 320 15.08 6.21 -20.07
CA LYS A 320 14.15 5.49 -20.94
C LYS A 320 12.80 5.26 -20.26
N ILE A 321 12.81 4.90 -18.98
CA ILE A 321 11.57 4.72 -18.21
C ILE A 321 10.80 6.05 -18.13
N VAL A 322 11.51 7.15 -17.83
CA VAL A 322 10.93 8.50 -17.82
C VAL A 322 10.38 8.89 -19.19
N PHE A 323 11.13 8.63 -20.27
CA PHE A 323 10.69 8.88 -21.63
C PHE A 323 9.40 8.13 -21.97
N ASN A 324 9.31 6.84 -21.63
CA ASN A 324 8.14 6.02 -21.89
C ASN A 324 6.90 6.51 -21.11
N ILE A 325 7.05 6.93 -19.84
CA ILE A 325 5.95 7.54 -19.07
C ILE A 325 5.44 8.79 -19.79
N ALA A 326 6.35 9.65 -20.25
CA ALA A 326 5.98 10.85 -21.00
C ALA A 326 5.30 10.51 -22.34
N GLN A 327 5.77 9.48 -23.04
CA GLN A 327 5.21 9.03 -24.31
C GLN A 327 3.78 8.50 -24.15
N ILE A 328 3.50 7.70 -23.11
CA ILE A 328 2.15 7.20 -22.79
C ILE A 328 1.20 8.37 -22.52
N ARG A 329 1.63 9.37 -21.75
CA ARG A 329 0.83 10.58 -21.49
C ARG A 329 0.58 11.38 -22.75
N ALA A 330 1.61 11.57 -23.57
CA ALA A 330 1.48 12.26 -24.85
C ALA A 330 0.50 11.53 -25.79
N ALA A 331 0.51 10.20 -25.81
CA ALA A 331 -0.43 9.40 -26.60
C ALA A 331 -1.88 9.59 -26.13
N ALA A 332 -2.13 9.67 -24.81
CA ALA A 332 -3.47 10.01 -24.29
C ALA A 332 -3.91 11.42 -24.76
N MET A 333 -3.03 12.41 -24.58
CA MET A 333 -3.30 13.80 -24.93
C MET A 333 -3.56 14.00 -26.42
N ALA A 334 -2.82 13.29 -27.29
CA ALA A 334 -2.96 13.38 -28.74
C ALA A 334 -4.38 13.02 -29.24
N VAL A 335 -5.13 12.23 -28.48
CA VAL A 335 -6.51 11.83 -28.78
C VAL A 335 -7.54 12.42 -27.82
N GLY A 336 -7.16 13.45 -27.04
CA GLY A 336 -8.06 14.13 -26.11
C GLY A 336 -8.51 13.27 -24.92
N ARG A 337 -7.72 12.26 -24.52
CA ARG A 337 -8.01 11.37 -23.40
C ARG A 337 -7.22 11.78 -22.16
N GLU A 338 -7.79 11.55 -20.97
CA GLU A 338 -7.02 11.58 -19.73
C GLU A 338 -6.00 10.43 -19.69
N PRO A 339 -4.75 10.69 -19.28
CA PRO A 339 -3.74 9.64 -19.18
C PRO A 339 -4.04 8.66 -18.05
N PRO A 340 -3.49 7.42 -18.10
CA PRO A 340 -3.58 6.47 -17.01
C PRO A 340 -3.05 7.07 -15.70
N SER A 341 -3.63 6.64 -14.58
CA SER A 341 -3.00 6.91 -13.29
C SER A 341 -1.68 6.13 -13.19
N PHE A 342 -0.61 6.80 -12.76
CA PHE A 342 0.68 6.17 -12.55
C PHE A 342 0.97 6.01 -11.07
N ASN A 343 1.70 4.96 -10.72
CA ASN A 343 2.48 4.92 -9.50
C ASN A 343 3.92 4.43 -9.72
N ILE A 344 4.77 4.71 -8.74
CA ILE A 344 6.09 4.10 -8.62
C ILE A 344 6.08 3.05 -7.51
N GLN A 345 6.60 1.86 -7.79
CA GLN A 345 7.00 0.87 -6.80
C GLN A 345 8.53 0.75 -6.81
N ALA A 346 9.15 1.09 -5.68
CA ALA A 346 10.59 1.10 -5.50
C ALA A 346 10.99 0.07 -4.44
N VAL A 347 11.74 -0.96 -4.83
CA VAL A 347 12.35 -1.90 -3.88
C VAL A 347 13.55 -1.22 -3.23
N VAL A 348 13.49 -1.08 -1.91
CA VAL A 348 14.51 -0.41 -1.12
C VAL A 348 15.61 -1.40 -0.74
N THR A 349 16.83 -1.08 -1.14
CA THR A 349 18.02 -1.89 -0.88
C THR A 349 19.07 -1.05 -0.17
N ASP A 350 20.12 -1.69 0.33
CA ASP A 350 21.28 -1.01 0.89
C ASP A 350 21.90 0.04 -0.05
N LYS A 351 21.77 -0.16 -1.37
CA LYS A 351 22.25 0.75 -2.41
C LYS A 351 21.28 1.89 -2.73
N SER A 352 19.97 1.65 -2.72
CA SER A 352 18.97 2.64 -3.18
C SER A 352 18.40 3.52 -2.07
N VAL A 353 18.45 3.06 -0.81
CA VAL A 353 17.76 3.70 0.32
C VAL A 353 18.15 5.17 0.54
N ALA A 354 19.40 5.55 0.25
CA ALA A 354 19.86 6.92 0.45
C ALA A 354 19.33 7.91 -0.60
N LEU A 355 18.64 7.42 -1.66
CA LEU A 355 18.15 8.22 -2.79
C LEU A 355 16.61 8.18 -2.92
N VAL A 356 15.89 7.69 -1.91
CA VAL A 356 14.42 7.59 -1.96
C VAL A 356 13.76 8.96 -2.18
N ASP A 357 14.27 10.03 -1.58
CA ASP A 357 13.84 11.42 -1.82
C ASP A 357 13.93 11.83 -3.29
N GLN A 358 14.96 11.38 -3.99
CA GLN A 358 15.13 11.71 -5.40
C GLN A 358 14.11 10.97 -6.29
N VAL A 359 13.69 9.76 -5.90
CA VAL A 359 12.59 9.05 -6.56
C VAL A 359 11.26 9.81 -6.34
N ALA A 360 11.01 10.31 -5.14
CA ALA A 360 9.84 11.16 -4.86
C ALA A 360 9.87 12.46 -5.67
N ALA A 361 11.02 13.13 -5.75
CA ALA A 361 11.20 14.34 -6.55
C ALA A 361 10.95 14.09 -8.05
N MET A 362 11.43 12.97 -8.59
CA MET A 362 11.15 12.56 -9.96
C MET A 362 9.65 12.29 -10.17
N ALA A 363 9.02 11.55 -9.25
CA ALA A 363 7.58 11.29 -9.31
C ALA A 363 6.78 12.60 -9.33
N ALA A 364 7.17 13.59 -8.52
CA ALA A 364 6.60 14.93 -8.53
C ALA A 364 6.74 15.63 -9.87
N ALA A 365 7.94 15.64 -10.43
CA ALA A 365 8.21 16.27 -11.72
C ALA A 365 7.41 15.63 -12.87
N LEU A 366 7.09 14.33 -12.76
CA LEU A 366 6.29 13.60 -13.75
C LEU A 366 4.78 13.65 -13.47
N GLY A 367 4.34 14.32 -12.41
CA GLY A 367 2.93 14.36 -12.01
C GLY A 367 2.39 12.97 -11.63
N ILE A 368 3.22 12.12 -11.03
CA ILE A 368 2.84 10.82 -10.47
C ILE A 368 2.40 11.05 -9.02
N LYS A 369 1.26 10.46 -8.65
CA LYS A 369 0.56 10.79 -7.39
C LYS A 369 0.77 9.79 -6.26
N TYR A 370 1.44 8.68 -6.53
CA TYR A 370 1.68 7.64 -5.53
C TYR A 370 3.07 7.02 -5.74
N VAL A 371 3.84 6.94 -4.65
CA VAL A 371 5.13 6.25 -4.60
C VAL A 371 5.10 5.31 -3.40
N ARG A 372 5.40 4.04 -3.65
CA ARG A 372 5.48 3.00 -2.63
C ARG A 372 6.91 2.47 -2.53
N TYR A 373 7.48 2.54 -1.34
CA TYR A 373 8.80 2.01 -1.00
C TYR A 373 8.63 0.68 -0.29
N ILE A 374 9.12 -0.38 -0.93
CA ILE A 374 8.88 -1.77 -0.56
C ILE A 374 10.16 -2.37 -0.01
N ALA A 375 10.05 -3.15 1.07
CA ALA A 375 11.20 -3.87 1.59
C ALA A 375 11.67 -4.93 0.59
N LEU A 376 12.98 -5.20 0.58
CA LEU A 376 13.51 -6.32 -0.16
C LEU A 376 13.10 -7.63 0.53
N ASN A 377 11.98 -8.21 0.09
CA ASN A 377 11.43 -9.44 0.64
C ASN A 377 12.22 -10.68 0.15
N GLY A 378 12.72 -11.50 1.07
CA GLY A 378 13.34 -12.80 0.77
C GLY A 378 14.85 -12.76 0.53
N GLY A 379 15.44 -13.94 0.34
CA GLY A 379 16.85 -14.08 -0.03
C GLY A 379 17.12 -13.42 -1.38
N THR A 380 18.25 -12.74 -1.51
CA THR A 380 18.68 -12.18 -2.79
C THR A 380 19.24 -13.29 -3.68
N TYR A 381 18.94 -13.24 -4.97
CA TYR A 381 19.52 -14.14 -5.96
C TYR A 381 20.92 -13.66 -6.40
N ASP A 382 21.18 -12.36 -6.21
CA ASP A 382 22.49 -11.75 -6.33
C ASP A 382 23.04 -11.42 -4.92
N ALA A 383 24.13 -12.07 -4.54
CA ALA A 383 24.82 -11.84 -3.27
C ALA A 383 25.32 -10.38 -3.12
N ALA A 384 25.47 -9.66 -4.22
CA ALA A 384 25.87 -8.25 -4.20
C ALA A 384 24.73 -7.29 -3.84
N LEU A 385 23.49 -7.77 -3.73
CA LEU A 385 22.35 -6.97 -3.29
C LEU A 385 21.97 -7.37 -1.86
N SER A 386 21.81 -6.38 -0.99
CA SER A 386 21.40 -6.61 0.40
C SER A 386 20.16 -5.80 0.75
N GLY A 387 19.36 -6.35 1.66
CA GLY A 387 18.30 -5.60 2.31
C GLY A 387 18.89 -4.53 3.23
N ILE A 388 18.03 -3.64 3.73
CA ILE A 388 18.48 -2.54 4.60
C ILE A 388 18.66 -2.92 6.07
N ALA A 389 18.31 -4.15 6.45
CA ALA A 389 18.52 -4.66 7.82
C ALA A 389 20.00 -4.65 8.24
N GLY A 390 20.92 -4.70 7.28
CA GLY A 390 22.37 -4.74 7.51
C GLY A 390 23.06 -3.37 7.58
N LEU A 391 22.33 -2.25 7.41
CA LEU A 391 22.96 -0.93 7.33
C LEU A 391 23.73 -0.56 8.61
N ALA A 392 24.88 0.09 8.41
CA ALA A 392 25.60 0.78 9.48
C ALA A 392 24.74 1.91 10.05
N ARG A 393 25.03 2.34 11.29
CA ARG A 393 24.18 3.31 11.98
C ARG A 393 24.14 4.66 11.27
N ASP A 394 25.26 5.11 10.70
CA ASP A 394 25.33 6.36 9.94
C ASP A 394 24.56 6.28 8.60
N GLN A 395 24.62 5.13 7.91
CA GLN A 395 23.85 4.87 6.70
C GLN A 395 22.36 4.85 6.98
N ALA A 396 21.93 4.21 8.08
CA ALA A 396 20.54 4.22 8.51
C ALA A 396 20.04 5.64 8.84
N ARG A 397 20.88 6.50 9.45
CA ARG A 397 20.53 7.93 9.66
C ARG A 397 20.33 8.65 8.33
N LYS A 398 21.22 8.44 7.35
CA LYS A 398 21.12 9.03 6.01
C LYS A 398 19.85 8.57 5.28
N ALA A 399 19.52 7.28 5.38
CA ALA A 399 18.30 6.68 4.85
C ALA A 399 17.04 7.36 5.44
N VAL A 400 17.00 7.53 6.76
CA VAL A 400 15.87 8.17 7.43
C VAL A 400 15.72 9.62 6.99
N ALA A 401 16.81 10.38 6.95
CA ALA A 401 16.78 11.75 6.45
C ALA A 401 16.32 11.82 4.98
N ALA A 402 16.60 10.80 4.16
CA ALA A 402 16.08 10.71 2.80
C ALA A 402 14.56 10.42 2.78
N PHE A 403 14.06 9.53 3.64
CA PHE A 403 12.60 9.32 3.76
C PHE A 403 11.87 10.57 4.27
N GLU A 404 12.41 11.27 5.28
CA GLU A 404 11.84 12.54 5.75
C GLU A 404 11.70 13.55 4.61
N ARG A 405 12.76 13.74 3.80
CA ARG A 405 12.70 14.58 2.60
C ARG A 405 11.72 14.06 1.55
N ALA A 406 11.60 12.75 1.35
CA ALA A 406 10.61 12.17 0.45
C ALA A 406 9.18 12.52 0.89
N PHE A 407 8.89 12.45 2.19
CA PHE A 407 7.59 12.87 2.75
C PHE A 407 7.34 14.37 2.59
N GLU A 408 8.34 15.22 2.85
CA GLU A 408 8.24 16.67 2.60
C GLU A 408 7.88 16.95 1.13
N ILE A 409 8.59 16.31 0.19
CA ILE A 409 8.29 16.40 -1.24
C ILE A 409 6.86 15.93 -1.54
N GLY A 410 6.44 14.81 -0.94
CA GLY A 410 5.10 14.28 -1.15
C GLY A 410 4.01 15.22 -0.69
N ILE A 411 4.21 15.88 0.45
CA ILE A 411 3.30 16.91 0.96
C ILE A 411 3.24 18.09 -0.01
N ASP A 412 4.40 18.63 -0.41
CA ASP A 412 4.48 19.83 -1.24
C ASP A 412 3.94 19.61 -2.66
N ALA A 413 4.17 18.42 -3.24
CA ALA A 413 3.78 18.08 -4.60
C ALA A 413 2.44 17.35 -4.71
N ASP A 414 1.73 17.17 -3.59
CA ASP A 414 0.50 16.38 -3.51
C ASP A 414 0.68 14.97 -4.09
N ILE A 415 1.57 14.21 -3.45
CA ILE A 415 1.90 12.82 -3.76
C ILE A 415 1.82 12.04 -2.46
N THR A 416 1.13 10.90 -2.52
CA THR A 416 1.12 9.95 -1.42
C THR A 416 2.42 9.15 -1.43
N ILE A 417 3.16 9.23 -0.33
CA ILE A 417 4.32 8.39 -0.07
C ILE A 417 3.92 7.29 0.90
N GLU A 418 4.09 6.05 0.48
CA GLU A 418 3.91 4.86 1.31
C GLU A 418 5.24 4.14 1.51
N VAL A 419 5.50 3.70 2.74
CA VAL A 419 6.70 2.96 3.12
C VAL A 419 6.25 1.71 3.85
N ASP A 420 6.66 0.55 3.37
CA ASP A 420 6.35 -0.72 4.02
C ASP A 420 6.86 -0.75 5.46
N ASP A 421 6.11 -1.40 6.34
CA ASP A 421 6.44 -1.50 7.76
C ASP A 421 7.81 -2.16 7.97
N GLU A 422 8.15 -3.16 7.16
CA GLU A 422 9.45 -3.84 7.24
C GLU A 422 10.64 -2.92 6.93
N VAL A 423 10.49 -1.97 5.99
CA VAL A 423 11.53 -0.94 5.74
C VAL A 423 11.78 -0.14 7.02
N SER A 424 10.69 0.24 7.67
CA SER A 424 10.70 1.06 8.87
C SER A 424 11.29 0.33 10.07
N ASP A 425 10.89 -0.92 10.26
CA ASP A 425 11.39 -1.79 11.33
C ASP A 425 12.89 -2.06 11.17
N CYS A 426 13.36 -2.29 9.94
CA CYS A 426 14.78 -2.47 9.65
C CYS A 426 15.60 -1.22 10.00
N LEU A 427 15.14 -0.03 9.62
CA LEU A 427 15.83 1.22 9.95
C LEU A 427 15.84 1.49 11.46
N ALA A 428 14.74 1.22 12.15
CA ALA A 428 14.66 1.33 13.61
C ALA A 428 15.63 0.37 14.30
N ALA A 429 15.73 -0.87 13.82
CA ALA A 429 16.68 -1.86 14.32
C ALA A 429 18.13 -1.41 14.12
N CYS A 430 18.48 -0.91 12.93
CA CYS A 430 19.83 -0.38 12.65
C CYS A 430 20.23 0.75 13.60
N LEU A 431 19.32 1.66 13.95
CA LEU A 431 19.62 2.81 14.80
C LEU A 431 19.65 2.51 16.29
N SER A 432 18.99 1.44 16.70
CA SER A 432 18.98 0.96 18.09
C SER A 432 20.28 0.22 18.45
N ARG A 433 21.11 -0.14 17.46
CA ARG A 433 22.41 -0.76 17.70
C ARG A 433 23.33 0.22 18.46
N PRO A 434 24.09 -0.28 19.47
CA PRO A 434 25.13 0.53 20.09
C PRO A 434 26.13 0.97 19.02
N ALA A 435 26.63 2.20 19.13
CA ALA A 435 27.66 2.67 18.22
C ALA A 435 28.89 1.77 18.40
N THR A 436 29.31 1.09 17.35
CA THR A 436 30.55 0.29 17.39
C THR A 436 31.74 1.20 17.09
N LEU A 437 32.95 0.78 17.47
CA LEU A 437 34.18 1.48 17.04
C LEU A 437 34.31 1.51 15.51
N GLU A 438 33.71 0.55 14.80
CA GLU A 438 33.67 0.52 13.33
C GLU A 438 32.78 1.62 12.74
N ASP A 439 31.70 2.02 13.42
CA ASP A 439 30.86 3.16 12.99
C ASP A 439 31.64 4.49 12.94
N ALA A 440 32.74 4.61 13.71
CA ALA A 440 33.62 5.78 13.71
C ALA A 440 34.67 5.76 12.59
N ALA A 441 34.93 4.59 11.99
CA ALA A 441 35.98 4.38 11.01
C ALA A 441 35.45 4.07 9.60
N ALA A 442 34.15 4.26 9.36
CA ALA A 442 33.49 3.88 8.11
C ALA A 442 34.31 4.35 6.88
N PRO A 443 34.86 3.41 6.09
CA PRO A 443 35.62 3.78 4.90
C PRO A 443 34.71 4.55 3.95
N ALA A 444 35.23 5.63 3.36
CA ALA A 444 34.54 6.34 2.29
C ALA A 444 34.06 5.31 1.26
N VAL A 445 32.77 5.37 0.90
CA VAL A 445 32.16 4.48 -0.10
C VAL A 445 33.09 4.44 -1.32
N PRO A 446 33.61 3.27 -1.73
CA PRO A 446 34.55 3.19 -2.83
C PRO A 446 33.92 3.81 -4.07
N GLU A 447 34.58 4.83 -4.63
CA GLU A 447 34.09 5.63 -5.75
C GLU A 447 34.00 4.84 -7.08
N ALA A 448 34.41 3.56 -7.08
CA ALA A 448 34.32 2.68 -8.23
C ALA A 448 34.00 1.23 -7.79
N ILE A 449 32.88 0.71 -8.31
CA ILE A 449 32.58 -0.73 -8.27
C ILE A 449 33.40 -1.39 -9.39
N PRO A 450 34.31 -2.34 -9.10
CA PRO A 450 35.02 -3.08 -10.14
C PRO A 450 34.05 -3.90 -10.99
N ALA A 451 34.23 -3.86 -12.31
CA ALA A 451 33.30 -4.36 -13.32
C ALA A 451 33.23 -5.90 -13.47
N ALA A 452 33.81 -6.68 -12.55
CA ALA A 452 33.90 -8.14 -12.68
C ALA A 452 32.98 -8.84 -11.67
N ILE A 453 31.91 -9.44 -12.16
CA ILE A 453 30.99 -10.28 -11.39
C ILE A 453 31.53 -11.72 -11.39
N PRO A 454 31.77 -12.36 -10.22
CA PRO A 454 32.17 -13.77 -10.16
C PRO A 454 31.04 -14.69 -10.64
N ALA A 455 31.42 -15.86 -11.18
CA ALA A 455 30.49 -16.86 -11.69
C ALA A 455 29.51 -17.35 -10.61
N ALA A 456 28.26 -17.57 -11.03
CA ALA A 456 27.09 -17.83 -10.19
C ALA A 456 27.26 -18.95 -9.15
N ILE A 457 26.79 -18.69 -7.93
CA ILE A 457 26.59 -19.70 -6.89
C ILE A 457 25.32 -20.50 -7.25
N PRO A 458 25.33 -21.84 -7.21
CA PRO A 458 24.11 -22.62 -7.43
C PRO A 458 23.08 -22.29 -6.33
N VAL A 459 22.01 -21.60 -6.72
CA VAL A 459 20.87 -21.29 -5.85
C VAL A 459 19.94 -22.49 -5.91
N ALA A 460 19.61 -23.08 -4.76
CA ALA A 460 18.56 -24.09 -4.67
C ALA A 460 17.25 -23.50 -5.18
N GLU A 461 16.43 -24.30 -5.89
CA GLU A 461 15.09 -23.86 -6.28
C GLU A 461 14.37 -23.31 -5.03
N PRO A 462 13.60 -22.21 -5.16
CA PRO A 462 12.69 -21.78 -4.12
C PRO A 462 11.55 -22.81 -4.02
N GLY A 463 11.87 -24.03 -3.62
CA GLY A 463 10.92 -24.84 -2.90
C GLY A 463 10.44 -23.96 -1.77
N LEU A 464 9.11 -23.90 -1.57
CA LEU A 464 8.52 -23.39 -0.35
C LEU A 464 9.43 -23.84 0.78
N VAL A 465 10.21 -22.92 1.35
CA VAL A 465 11.06 -23.27 2.48
C VAL A 465 10.03 -23.74 3.48
N ALA A 466 10.02 -25.06 3.73
CA ALA A 466 9.24 -25.64 4.80
C ALA A 466 9.81 -25.01 6.06
N GLY A 467 9.29 -23.84 6.41
CA GLY A 467 9.67 -23.13 7.60
C GLY A 467 9.50 -24.07 8.77
N ALA A 468 10.33 -23.88 9.79
CA ALA A 468 10.15 -24.54 11.07
C ALA A 468 8.65 -24.60 11.43
N PRO A 469 8.16 -25.73 12.01
CA PRO A 469 6.76 -25.89 12.34
C PRO A 469 6.27 -24.63 13.03
N ALA A 470 5.32 -23.95 12.38
CA ALA A 470 4.80 -22.69 12.84
C ALA A 470 4.38 -22.84 14.30
N GLU A 471 4.95 -22.04 15.20
CA GLU A 471 4.30 -21.79 16.49
C GLU A 471 2.85 -21.43 16.18
N GLY A 472 1.90 -22.26 16.62
CA GLY A 472 0.53 -22.21 16.13
C GLY A 472 -0.07 -20.81 16.21
N CYS A 473 -0.89 -20.46 15.21
CA CYS A 473 -1.63 -19.20 15.18
C CYS A 473 -2.26 -18.95 16.56
N PRO A 474 -2.05 -17.77 17.18
CA PRO A 474 -2.66 -17.49 18.48
C PRO A 474 -4.18 -17.73 18.41
N PRO A 475 -4.78 -18.44 19.38
CA PRO A 475 -6.21 -18.76 19.34
C PRO A 475 -7.07 -17.52 19.09
N GLY A 476 -8.01 -17.63 18.13
CA GLY A 476 -8.91 -16.54 17.75
C GLY A 476 -8.31 -15.45 16.85
N LYS A 477 -7.07 -15.63 16.36
CA LYS A 477 -6.44 -14.76 15.36
C LYS A 477 -6.49 -15.36 13.96
N THR A 478 -6.39 -14.49 12.95
CA THR A 478 -6.32 -14.83 11.53
C THR A 478 -5.56 -13.75 10.76
N ARG A 479 -5.36 -13.92 9.45
CA ARG A 479 -4.78 -12.89 8.57
C ARG A 479 -5.88 -11.94 8.08
N LEU A 480 -5.60 -10.64 8.04
CA LEU A 480 -6.48 -9.67 7.41
C LEU A 480 -6.38 -9.73 5.87
N CYS A 481 -6.89 -10.81 5.29
CA CYS A 481 -6.82 -11.09 3.86
C CYS A 481 -8.22 -11.13 3.24
N LEU A 482 -8.47 -10.26 2.26
CA LEU A 482 -9.71 -10.25 1.48
C LEU A 482 -9.53 -10.81 0.06
N GLU A 483 -8.30 -11.14 -0.35
CA GLU A 483 -7.99 -11.60 -1.71
C GLU A 483 -8.84 -12.80 -2.14
N PRO A 484 -9.12 -13.82 -1.30
CA PRO A 484 -9.97 -14.93 -1.71
C PRO A 484 -11.41 -14.55 -2.06
N TRP A 485 -11.87 -13.36 -1.68
CA TRP A 485 -13.20 -12.84 -2.02
C TRP A 485 -13.18 -11.83 -3.16
N THR A 486 -12.01 -11.35 -3.58
CA THR A 486 -11.90 -10.24 -4.55
C THR A 486 -11.00 -10.52 -5.72
N HIS A 487 -10.20 -11.60 -5.71
CA HIS A 487 -9.08 -11.75 -6.61
C HIS A 487 -8.94 -13.17 -7.13
N VAL A 488 -8.61 -13.29 -8.42
CA VAL A 488 -8.27 -14.55 -9.10
C VAL A 488 -6.95 -14.34 -9.83
N ILE A 489 -6.01 -15.26 -9.69
CA ILE A 489 -4.71 -15.21 -10.37
C ILE A 489 -4.61 -16.47 -11.23
N PHE A 490 -4.36 -16.30 -12.51
CA PHE A 490 -4.02 -17.40 -13.41
C PHE A 490 -2.51 -17.52 -13.53
N THR A 491 -1.97 -18.73 -13.57
CA THR A 491 -0.60 -18.97 -14.06
C THR A 491 -0.60 -19.30 -15.55
N TYR A 492 0.60 -19.33 -16.12
CA TYR A 492 0.83 -19.59 -17.55
C TYR A 492 0.23 -20.91 -18.06
N ASP A 493 0.12 -21.90 -17.17
CA ASP A 493 -0.41 -23.24 -17.43
C ASP A 493 -1.91 -23.40 -17.12
N GLY A 494 -2.59 -22.34 -16.65
CA GLY A 494 -4.00 -22.39 -16.25
C GLY A 494 -4.22 -22.90 -14.83
N THR A 495 -3.21 -22.96 -13.97
CA THR A 495 -3.47 -23.11 -12.55
C THR A 495 -4.09 -21.82 -12.00
N VAL A 496 -5.05 -21.96 -11.08
CA VAL A 496 -5.75 -20.83 -10.46
C VAL A 496 -5.35 -20.69 -9.01
N PHE A 497 -5.08 -19.45 -8.62
CA PHE A 497 -4.77 -19.04 -7.26
C PHE A 497 -5.74 -17.95 -6.81
N SER A 498 -5.95 -17.90 -5.50
CA SER A 498 -6.77 -16.88 -4.82
C SER A 498 -5.92 -15.95 -3.94
N CYS A 499 -4.58 -16.06 -4.01
CA CYS A 499 -3.62 -15.33 -3.18
C CYS A 499 -2.24 -15.27 -3.85
N CYS A 500 -1.51 -14.18 -3.58
CA CYS A 500 -0.16 -13.90 -4.10
C CYS A 500 0.97 -14.85 -3.61
N TYR A 501 0.79 -15.61 -2.51
CA TYR A 501 1.85 -16.47 -1.96
C TYR A 501 1.84 -17.92 -2.45
N GLY A 502 0.91 -18.30 -3.34
CA GLY A 502 1.18 -19.45 -4.20
C GLY A 502 0.93 -20.85 -3.62
N ALA A 503 -0.08 -21.06 -2.77
CA ALA A 503 -0.67 -22.42 -2.72
C ALA A 503 -1.53 -22.55 -3.98
N PRO A 504 -1.17 -23.39 -4.98
CA PRO A 504 -2.05 -23.66 -6.11
C PRO A 504 -3.37 -24.07 -5.52
N THR A 505 -4.39 -23.25 -5.73
CA THR A 505 -5.67 -23.52 -5.09
C THR A 505 -6.26 -24.73 -5.79
N PHE A 506 -6.14 -24.79 -7.12
CA PHE A 506 -6.42 -25.96 -7.95
C PHE A 506 -6.06 -25.70 -9.43
N ARG A 507 -6.04 -26.76 -10.23
CA ARG A 507 -6.15 -26.66 -11.70
C ARG A 507 -7.62 -26.94 -12.07
N PRO A 508 -8.38 -25.93 -12.54
CA PRO A 508 -9.77 -26.14 -12.93
C PRO A 508 -9.85 -27.17 -14.05
N ASP A 509 -10.84 -28.08 -13.97
CA ASP A 509 -11.28 -28.79 -15.16
C ASP A 509 -12.07 -27.81 -16.03
N TYR A 510 -11.36 -27.10 -16.90
CA TYR A 510 -11.93 -26.11 -17.81
C TYR A 510 -12.98 -26.69 -18.76
N ALA A 511 -12.97 -28.00 -19.02
CA ALA A 511 -13.99 -28.65 -19.82
C ALA A 511 -15.28 -28.81 -19.02
N ALA A 512 -15.19 -29.23 -17.75
CA ALA A 512 -16.34 -29.36 -16.85
C ALA A 512 -16.95 -28.00 -16.47
N ILE A 513 -16.11 -26.99 -16.22
CA ILE A 513 -16.55 -25.66 -15.74
C ILE A 513 -17.07 -24.77 -16.89
N GLY A 514 -16.69 -25.06 -18.12
CA GLY A 514 -17.17 -24.35 -19.30
C GLY A 514 -16.68 -22.89 -19.35
N THR A 515 -17.61 -21.93 -19.20
CA THR A 515 -17.36 -20.48 -19.29
C THR A 515 -17.88 -19.70 -18.07
N ASP A 516 -18.17 -20.38 -16.95
CA ASP A 516 -18.65 -19.71 -15.74
C ASP A 516 -17.50 -19.36 -14.78
N MET A 517 -17.19 -18.06 -14.67
CA MET A 517 -16.20 -17.58 -13.70
C MET A 517 -16.67 -17.77 -12.26
N ASN A 518 -17.98 -17.79 -11.98
CA ASN A 518 -18.48 -18.03 -10.62
C ASN A 518 -18.16 -19.43 -10.12
N ALA A 519 -18.18 -20.42 -11.01
CA ALA A 519 -17.80 -21.78 -10.69
C ALA A 519 -16.33 -21.88 -10.28
N ILE A 520 -15.42 -21.21 -11.00
CA ILE A 520 -13.99 -21.12 -10.59
C ILE A 520 -13.88 -20.36 -9.26
N PHE A 521 -14.50 -19.19 -9.17
CA PHE A 521 -14.34 -18.28 -8.03
C PHE A 521 -14.96 -18.79 -6.73
N ASN A 522 -15.88 -19.74 -6.83
CA ASN A 522 -16.53 -20.37 -5.70
C ASN A 522 -16.31 -21.88 -5.70
N ASP A 523 -15.21 -22.39 -6.25
CA ASP A 523 -14.89 -23.80 -6.13
C ASP A 523 -14.52 -24.17 -4.67
N GLU A 524 -14.64 -25.44 -4.30
CA GLU A 524 -14.41 -25.89 -2.92
C GLU A 524 -13.02 -25.52 -2.38
N PRO A 525 -11.92 -25.60 -3.15
CA PRO A 525 -10.60 -25.17 -2.66
C PRO A 525 -10.55 -23.69 -2.24
N ILE A 526 -11.26 -22.79 -2.95
CA ILE A 526 -11.35 -21.37 -2.56
C ILE A 526 -12.25 -21.22 -1.32
N ARG A 527 -13.38 -21.95 -1.26
CA ARG A 527 -14.26 -21.93 -0.07
C ARG A 527 -13.55 -22.45 1.17
N ASP A 528 -12.71 -23.46 1.05
CA ASP A 528 -11.90 -23.98 2.15
C ASP A 528 -10.91 -22.94 2.66
N LEU A 529 -10.22 -22.23 1.75
CA LEU A 529 -9.36 -21.12 2.14
C LEU A 529 -10.14 -20.01 2.87
N ARG A 530 -11.31 -19.64 2.35
CA ARG A 530 -12.21 -18.65 3.00
C ARG A 530 -12.61 -19.11 4.40
N ARG A 531 -13.00 -20.38 4.55
CA ARG A 531 -13.40 -21.01 5.81
C ARG A 531 -12.26 -20.94 6.83
N ARG A 532 -11.06 -21.39 6.45
CA ARG A 532 -9.85 -21.33 7.30
C ARG A 532 -9.51 -19.92 7.77
N LEU A 533 -9.62 -18.93 6.88
CA LEU A 533 -9.41 -17.52 7.27
C LEU A 533 -10.48 -17.03 8.25
N LEU A 534 -11.74 -17.43 8.06
CA LEU A 534 -12.86 -17.05 8.93
C LEU A 534 -12.90 -17.82 10.26
N THR A 535 -12.17 -18.92 10.40
CA THR A 535 -12.05 -19.68 11.66
C THR A 535 -10.72 -19.45 12.39
N GLY A 536 -9.69 -18.97 11.68
CA GLY A 536 -8.32 -18.89 12.19
C GLY A 536 -7.51 -20.19 12.03
N ASP A 537 -8.08 -21.22 11.38
CA ASP A 537 -7.40 -22.50 11.07
C ASP A 537 -6.48 -22.34 9.84
N LEU A 538 -5.43 -21.52 10.00
CA LEU A 538 -4.56 -21.12 8.91
C LEU A 538 -3.66 -22.28 8.43
N SER A 539 -3.57 -22.45 7.11
CA SER A 539 -2.50 -23.27 6.51
C SER A 539 -1.12 -22.67 6.80
N ALA A 540 -0.04 -23.47 6.70
CA ALA A 540 1.33 -22.99 6.90
C ALA A 540 1.67 -21.76 6.03
N LEU A 541 1.12 -21.70 4.81
CA LEU A 541 1.30 -20.56 3.92
C LEU A 541 0.62 -19.29 4.44
N CYS A 542 -0.63 -19.38 4.91
CA CYS A 542 -1.31 -18.23 5.51
C CYS A 542 -0.67 -17.83 6.84
N HIS A 543 -0.20 -18.82 7.60
CA HIS A 543 0.51 -18.60 8.85
C HIS A 543 1.78 -17.78 8.64
N ASN A 544 2.54 -18.06 7.58
CA ASN A 544 3.82 -17.40 7.30
C ASN A 544 3.69 -16.23 6.31
N CYS A 545 2.47 -15.81 5.99
CA CYS A 545 2.24 -14.68 5.10
C CYS A 545 2.77 -13.37 5.71
N LEU A 546 3.70 -12.72 5.02
CA LEU A 546 4.28 -11.45 5.43
C LEU A 546 3.49 -10.23 4.95
N GLN A 547 2.56 -10.41 4.00
CA GLN A 547 1.84 -9.30 3.37
C GLN A 547 0.61 -8.83 4.14
N LYS A 548 -0.01 -9.72 4.92
CA LYS A 548 -1.27 -9.43 5.60
C LYS A 548 -1.06 -9.49 7.11
N PRO A 549 -1.43 -8.44 7.87
CA PRO A 549 -1.25 -8.46 9.32
C PRO A 549 -2.16 -9.49 9.98
N MET A 550 -1.80 -9.93 11.19
CA MET A 550 -2.65 -10.75 12.04
C MET A 550 -3.70 -9.88 12.74
N VAL A 551 -4.96 -10.29 12.71
CA VAL A 551 -6.11 -9.61 13.32
C VAL A 551 -6.98 -10.61 14.09
N ALA A 552 -7.96 -10.14 14.87
CA ALA A 552 -8.96 -11.05 15.41
C ALA A 552 -9.85 -11.60 14.29
N VAL A 553 -10.30 -12.84 14.44
CA VAL A 553 -11.23 -13.47 13.50
C VAL A 553 -12.52 -12.64 13.32
N SER A 554 -13.01 -12.03 14.41
CA SER A 554 -14.16 -11.11 14.38
C SER A 554 -13.95 -9.94 13.42
N ASP A 555 -12.76 -9.34 13.42
CA ASP A 555 -12.44 -8.16 12.62
C ASP A 555 -12.41 -8.50 11.13
N LEU A 556 -11.89 -9.68 10.78
CA LEU A 556 -11.95 -10.17 9.40
C LEU A 556 -13.40 -10.45 8.99
N ARG A 557 -14.17 -11.13 9.84
CA ARG A 557 -15.59 -11.43 9.57
C ARG A 557 -16.39 -10.17 9.30
N GLU A 558 -16.23 -9.12 10.11
CA GLU A 558 -16.91 -7.83 9.90
C GLU A 558 -16.56 -7.22 8.54
N LYS A 559 -15.29 -7.27 8.13
CA LYS A 559 -14.84 -6.74 6.83
C LYS A 559 -15.34 -7.56 5.65
N VAL A 560 -15.34 -8.89 5.76
CA VAL A 560 -15.89 -9.77 4.71
C VAL A 560 -17.39 -9.54 4.57
N ASP A 561 -18.12 -9.47 5.68
CA ASP A 561 -19.54 -9.20 5.70
C ASP A 561 -19.87 -7.81 5.11
N ALA A 562 -19.09 -6.78 5.46
CA ALA A 562 -19.20 -5.46 4.84
C ALA A 562 -18.95 -5.50 3.31
N LEU A 563 -17.92 -6.21 2.86
CA LEU A 563 -17.62 -6.41 1.44
C LEU A 563 -18.78 -7.08 0.72
N ILE A 564 -19.36 -8.14 1.30
CA ILE A 564 -20.46 -8.90 0.70
C ILE A 564 -21.73 -8.05 0.66
N ARG A 565 -22.03 -7.27 1.70
CA ARG A 565 -23.17 -6.34 1.71
C ARG A 565 -23.08 -5.34 0.57
N VAL A 566 -21.92 -4.70 0.39
CA VAL A 566 -21.71 -3.74 -0.70
C VAL A 566 -21.94 -4.40 -2.07
N ARG A 567 -21.49 -5.65 -2.25
CA ARG A 567 -21.66 -6.38 -3.51
C ARG A 567 -23.06 -6.89 -3.79
N ARG A 568 -23.86 -7.12 -2.76
CA ARG A 568 -25.26 -7.55 -2.90
C ARG A 568 -26.21 -6.39 -3.14
N GLN A 569 -25.80 -5.15 -2.85
CA GLN A 569 -26.60 -4.00 -3.20
C GLN A 569 -26.74 -3.97 -4.72
N PRO A 570 -27.98 -4.00 -5.27
CA PRO A 570 -28.16 -3.83 -6.70
C PRO A 570 -27.51 -2.51 -7.08
N CYS A 571 -26.67 -2.56 -8.11
CA CYS A 571 -26.07 -1.38 -8.68
C CYS A 571 -27.22 -0.55 -9.26
N ASN A 572 -27.77 0.38 -8.48
CA ASN A 572 -28.73 1.38 -8.94
C ASN A 572 -27.98 2.38 -9.82
N VAL A 573 -27.46 1.90 -10.94
CA VAL A 573 -26.82 2.72 -11.95
C VAL A 573 -27.94 3.25 -12.83
N GLU A 574 -28.68 4.23 -12.33
CA GLU A 574 -29.20 5.25 -13.23
C GLU A 574 -27.98 5.96 -13.79
N SER A 575 -27.52 5.51 -14.97
CA SER A 575 -26.37 6.09 -15.64
C SER A 575 -26.65 7.59 -15.87
N PRO A 576 -25.88 8.53 -15.30
CA PRO A 576 -26.20 9.96 -15.39
C PRO A 576 -26.04 10.55 -16.80
N ASN A 577 -25.60 9.74 -17.78
CA ASN A 577 -25.37 10.16 -19.15
C ASN A 577 -26.14 9.24 -20.11
N GLY A 578 -27.36 9.66 -20.44
CA GLY A 578 -28.04 9.36 -21.70
C GLY A 578 -27.88 10.55 -22.64
#